data_AF-A0A5N9ASH3-F1
#
_entry.id   AF-A0A5N9ASH3-F1
#
_cell.length_a   1.000
_cell.length_b   1.000
_cell.length_c   1.000
_cell.angle_alpha   90.00
_cell.angle_beta   90.00
_cell.angle_gamma   90.00
#
_symmetry.space_group_name_H-M   'P 1'
#
loop_
_entity.id
_entity.type
_entity.pdbx_description
1 polymer ?
#
loop_
_entity_poly.entity_id
_entity_poly.type
_entity_poly.pdbx_seq_one_letter_code
_entity_poly.pdbx_strand_id
1 'polypeptide(L)'
;MQSSLGQFLDEVADTYKNKPALMFKPGFKYVSWTYKRLAEDSRKAAVLLRQHGLQQGDVAVIWGPNSPVWVISFFACMRAGIIAVPLDMRSSQEFVDTVIAKTRPKL
;
A
#
# COMPACT_ATOMS: atom_id res chain seq x y z
N MET A 1 -13.15 -7.45 -19.35
CA MET A 1 -13.26 -7.74 -17.91
C MET A 1 -12.62 -6.57 -17.17
N GLN A 2 -13.27 -5.99 -16.17
CA GLN A 2 -12.63 -4.97 -15.32
C GLN A 2 -11.78 -5.70 -14.27
N SER A 3 -10.46 -5.47 -14.30
CA SER A 3 -9.50 -5.99 -13.32
C SER A 3 -9.45 -5.09 -12.09
N SER A 4 -9.36 -5.68 -10.89
CA SER A 4 -9.07 -4.88 -9.68
C SER A 4 -7.63 -4.38 -9.70
N LEU A 5 -7.30 -3.35 -8.90
CA LEU A 5 -5.92 -2.85 -8.80
C LEU A 5 -4.93 -3.93 -8.32
N GLY A 6 -5.37 -4.86 -7.46
CA GLY A 6 -4.56 -6.00 -7.04
C GLY A 6 -4.25 -6.96 -8.20
N GLN A 7 -5.27 -7.26 -9.03
CA GLN A 7 -5.11 -8.10 -10.22
C GLN A 7 -4.25 -7.43 -11.28
N PHE A 8 -4.43 -6.13 -11.51
CA PHE A 8 -3.59 -5.35 -12.42
C PHE A 8 -2.11 -5.44 -12.03
N LEU A 9 -1.79 -5.30 -10.73
CA LEU A 9 -0.40 -5.46 -10.28
C LEU A 9 0.14 -6.87 -10.52
N ASP A 10 -0.69 -7.90 -10.42
CA ASP A 10 -0.31 -9.28 -10.72
C ASP A 10 0.00 -9.46 -12.21
N GLU A 11 -0.85 -8.95 -13.09
CA GLU A 11 -0.68 -9.01 -14.55
C GLU A 11 0.59 -8.27 -15.02
N VAL A 12 0.82 -7.06 -14.48
CA VAL A 12 2.02 -6.27 -14.76
C VAL A 12 3.26 -6.96 -14.20
N ALA A 13 3.17 -7.54 -13.00
CA ALA A 13 4.26 -8.30 -12.41
C ALA A 13 4.59 -9.54 -13.23
N ASP A 14 3.60 -10.23 -13.82
CA ASP A 14 3.86 -11.38 -14.69
C ASP A 14 4.52 -10.99 -16.01
N THR A 15 4.16 -9.83 -16.56
CA THR A 15 4.71 -9.34 -17.83
C THR A 15 6.11 -8.73 -17.67
N TYR A 16 6.33 -7.96 -16.59
CA TYR A 16 7.53 -7.14 -16.39
C TYR A 16 8.32 -7.51 -15.13
N LYS A 17 8.29 -8.79 -14.74
CA LYS A 17 8.86 -9.37 -13.49
C LYS A 17 10.09 -8.67 -12.94
N ASN A 18 11.13 -8.52 -13.78
CA ASN A 18 12.45 -8.03 -13.36
C ASN A 18 12.67 -6.54 -13.64
N LYS A 19 11.71 -5.83 -14.24
CA LYS A 19 11.84 -4.38 -14.47
C LYS A 19 11.67 -3.62 -13.15
N PRO A 20 12.42 -2.52 -12.93
CA PRO A 20 12.18 -1.62 -11.82
C PRO A 20 10.73 -1.08 -11.84
N ALA A 21 10.02 -1.25 -10.72
CA ALA A 21 8.72 -0.65 -10.46
C ALA A 21 8.87 0.61 -9.62
N LEU A 22 9.72 0.56 -8.59
CA LEU A 22 9.96 1.66 -7.66
C LEU A 22 11.45 1.90 -7.49
N MET A 23 11.82 3.17 -7.35
CA MET A 23 13.17 3.61 -7.02
C MET A 23 13.10 4.44 -5.75
N PHE A 24 13.90 4.07 -4.74
CA PHE A 24 13.92 4.75 -3.46
C PHE A 24 15.36 5.01 -3.04
N LYS A 25 15.63 6.19 -2.45
CA LYS A 25 16.99 6.59 -2.07
C LYS A 25 17.06 6.85 -0.57
N PRO A 26 17.21 5.80 0.27
CA PRO A 26 17.52 6.00 1.68
C PRO A 26 18.98 6.47 1.78
N GLY A 27 19.20 7.75 2.06
CA GLY A 27 20.53 8.35 2.14
C GLY A 27 21.18 8.53 0.77
N PHE A 28 22.34 7.90 0.55
CA PHE A 28 23.19 8.19 -0.61
C PHE A 28 23.04 7.23 -1.79
N LYS A 29 22.45 6.03 -1.60
CA LYS A 29 22.32 5.02 -2.66
C LYS A 29 20.87 4.77 -3.03
N TYR A 30 20.62 4.55 -4.32
CA TYR A 30 19.33 4.08 -4.79
C TYR A 30 19.15 2.59 -4.50
N VAL A 31 17.95 2.23 -4.09
CA VAL A 31 17.45 0.87 -3.95
C VAL A 31 16.26 0.73 -4.90
N SER A 32 16.27 -0.35 -5.69
CA SER A 32 15.19 -0.65 -6.63
C SER A 32 14.30 -1.77 -6.10
N TRP A 33 12.99 -1.62 -6.31
CA TRP A 33 12.02 -2.71 -6.20
C TRP A 33 11.54 -3.07 -7.59
N THR A 34 11.63 -4.35 -7.94
CA THR A 34 11.05 -4.87 -9.18
C THR A 34 9.55 -5.07 -9.05
N TYR A 35 8.84 -5.17 -10.17
CA TYR A 35 7.39 -5.48 -10.15
C TYR A 35 7.09 -6.80 -9.45
N LYS A 36 7.92 -7.85 -9.67
CA LYS A 36 7.77 -9.13 -8.97
C LYS A 36 7.84 -8.95 -7.45
N ARG A 37 8.86 -8.22 -6.97
CA ARG A 37 9.04 -7.99 -5.53
C ARG A 37 7.90 -7.17 -4.95
N LEU A 38 7.44 -6.13 -5.64
CA LEU A 38 6.29 -5.33 -5.19
C LEU A 38 5.00 -6.17 -5.08
N ALA A 39 4.72 -7.03 -6.05
CA ALA A 39 3.58 -7.94 -6.00
C ALA A 39 3.69 -8.94 -4.84
N GLU A 40 4.85 -9.54 -4.63
CA GLU A 40 5.09 -10.48 -3.51
C GLU A 40 4.97 -9.79 -2.14
N ASP A 41 5.61 -8.63 -1.96
CA ASP A 41 5.60 -7.89 -0.70
C ASP A 41 4.18 -7.38 -0.38
N SER A 42 3.43 -6.90 -1.38
CA SER A 42 2.02 -6.49 -1.18
C SER A 42 1.09 -7.66 -0.85
N ARG A 43 1.32 -8.87 -1.40
CA ARG A 43 0.58 -10.08 -0.99
C ARG A 43 0.86 -10.46 0.46
N LYS A 44 2.14 -10.44 0.88
CA LYS A 44 2.53 -10.72 2.26
C LYS A 44 1.92 -9.71 3.23
N ALA A 45 1.98 -8.42 2.90
CA ALA A 45 1.36 -7.37 3.70
C ALA A 45 -0.17 -7.53 3.77
N ALA A 46 -0.85 -7.93 2.69
CA ALA A 46 -2.29 -8.20 2.73
C ALA A 46 -2.65 -9.36 3.68
N VAL A 47 -1.82 -10.40 3.75
CA VAL A 47 -1.99 -11.48 4.73
C VAL A 47 -1.81 -10.95 6.15
N LEU A 48 -0.78 -10.11 6.37
CA LEU A 48 -0.51 -9.51 7.67
C LEU A 48 -1.68 -8.64 8.16
N LEU A 49 -2.28 -7.82 7.29
CA LEU A 49 -3.45 -7.00 7.64
C LEU A 49 -4.63 -7.87 8.10
N ARG A 50 -4.90 -8.99 7.40
CA ARG A 50 -5.95 -9.94 7.81
C ARG A 50 -5.63 -10.61 9.15
N GLN A 51 -4.37 -10.97 9.38
CA GLN A 51 -3.92 -11.53 10.67
C GLN A 51 -4.09 -10.55 11.83
N HIS A 52 -4.01 -9.25 11.56
CA HIS A 52 -4.32 -8.18 12.53
C HIS A 52 -5.83 -7.90 12.65
N GLY A 53 -6.68 -8.75 12.08
CA GLY A 53 -8.13 -8.67 12.24
C GLY A 53 -8.82 -7.70 11.28
N LEU A 54 -8.13 -7.13 10.28
CA LEU A 54 -8.78 -6.35 9.24
C LEU A 54 -9.52 -7.27 8.27
N GLN A 55 -10.71 -6.85 7.89
CA GLN A 55 -11.64 -7.56 7.01
C GLN A 55 -12.00 -6.68 5.81
N GLN A 56 -12.67 -7.29 4.83
CA GLN A 56 -13.18 -6.55 3.68
C GLN A 56 -14.15 -5.46 4.13
N GLY A 57 -13.96 -4.24 3.61
CA GLY A 57 -14.74 -3.07 3.98
C GLY A 57 -14.19 -2.30 5.19
N ASP A 58 -13.24 -2.85 5.94
CA ASP A 58 -12.54 -2.08 6.97
C ASP A 58 -11.71 -0.96 6.33
N VAL A 59 -11.51 0.11 7.09
CA VAL A 59 -10.76 1.30 6.66
C VAL A 59 -9.38 1.31 7.31
N ALA A 60 -8.33 1.59 6.54
CA ALA A 60 -6.97 1.75 7.02
C ALA A 60 -6.35 3.07 6.55
N VAL A 61 -5.83 3.86 7.48
CA VAL A 61 -5.07 5.08 7.19
C VAL A 61 -3.63 4.72 6.86
N ILE A 62 -3.12 5.29 5.77
CA ILE A 62 -1.71 5.18 5.38
C ILE A 62 -1.10 6.58 5.47
N TRP A 63 -0.46 6.86 6.61
CA TRP A 63 0.19 8.14 6.87
C TRP A 63 1.70 7.96 7.00
N GLY A 64 2.45 8.44 6.03
CA GLY A 64 3.90 8.26 6.01
C GLY A 64 4.56 8.76 4.73
N PRO A 65 5.90 8.72 4.65
CA PRO A 65 6.65 9.23 3.50
C PRO A 65 6.40 8.41 2.23
N ASN A 66 6.52 9.09 1.08
CA ASN A 66 6.63 8.44 -0.22
C ASN A 66 7.79 7.44 -0.21
N SER A 67 7.46 6.15 -0.18
CA SER A 67 8.41 5.06 0.00
C SER A 67 7.86 3.76 -0.60
N PRO A 68 8.72 2.76 -0.86
CA PRO A 68 8.26 1.45 -1.29
C PRO A 68 7.26 0.82 -0.32
N VAL A 69 7.47 1.03 0.99
CA VAL A 69 6.56 0.52 2.03
C VAL A 69 5.17 1.14 1.90
N TRP A 70 5.08 2.45 1.61
CA TRP A 70 3.79 3.12 1.38
C TRP A 70 3.02 2.47 0.22
N VAL A 71 3.71 2.23 -0.91
CA VAL A 71 3.11 1.60 -2.10
C VAL A 71 2.71 0.14 -1.81
N ILE A 72 3.54 -0.60 -1.07
CA ILE A 72 3.25 -1.96 -0.62
C ILE A 72 1.97 -1.97 0.25
N SER A 73 1.86 -1.06 1.22
CA SER A 73 0.68 -0.94 2.09
C SER A 73 -0.59 -0.62 1.30
N PHE A 74 -0.50 0.30 0.32
CA PHE A 74 -1.63 0.64 -0.54
C PHE A 74 -2.17 -0.58 -1.31
N PHE A 75 -1.28 -1.31 -2.01
CA PHE A 75 -1.70 -2.51 -2.73
C PHE A 75 -2.12 -3.65 -1.79
N ALA A 76 -1.55 -3.74 -0.60
CA ALA A 76 -1.98 -4.68 0.42
C ALA A 76 -3.44 -4.44 0.82
N CYS A 77 -3.83 -3.19 1.04
CA CYS A 77 -5.22 -2.82 1.31
C CYS A 77 -6.13 -3.23 0.15
N MET A 78 -5.77 -2.88 -1.10
CA MET A 78 -6.55 -3.25 -2.28
C MET A 78 -6.75 -4.77 -2.41
N ARG A 79 -5.70 -5.56 -2.14
CA ARG A 79 -5.75 -7.04 -2.16
C ARG A 79 -6.57 -7.63 -1.01
N ALA A 80 -6.61 -6.95 0.13
CA ALA A 80 -7.36 -7.38 1.30
C ALA A 80 -8.84 -6.94 1.27
N GLY A 81 -9.23 -6.10 0.30
CA GLY A 81 -10.56 -5.49 0.27
C GLY A 81 -10.73 -4.39 1.33
N ILE A 82 -9.62 -3.83 1.81
CA ILE A 82 -9.56 -2.76 2.81
C ILE A 82 -9.57 -1.42 2.07
N ILE A 83 -10.35 -0.47 2.60
CA ILE A 83 -10.41 0.90 2.09
C ILE A 83 -9.17 1.65 2.59
N ALA A 84 -8.25 1.97 1.68
CA ALA A 84 -7.08 2.77 2.00
C ALA A 84 -7.41 4.27 2.05
N VAL A 85 -7.03 4.94 3.13
CA VAL A 85 -7.11 6.39 3.29
C VAL A 85 -5.68 6.97 3.28
N PRO A 86 -5.18 7.41 2.12
CA PRO A 86 -3.84 7.96 2.01
C PRO A 86 -3.75 9.37 2.62
N LEU A 87 -2.75 9.61 3.46
CA LEU A 87 -2.44 10.92 4.03
C LEU A 87 -1.00 11.32 3.75
N ASP A 88 -0.80 12.62 3.45
CA ASP A 88 0.54 13.17 3.27
C ASP A 88 1.28 13.20 4.60
N MET A 89 2.56 12.79 4.61
CA MET A 89 3.41 12.81 5.81
C MET A 89 3.45 14.17 6.51
N ARG A 90 3.27 15.27 5.76
CA ARG A 90 3.34 16.64 6.26
C ARG A 90 1.98 17.18 6.72
N SER A 91 0.92 16.40 6.63
CA SER A 91 -0.38 16.78 7.21
C SER A 91 -0.23 17.07 8.71
N SER A 92 -0.89 18.14 9.17
CA SER A 92 -0.88 18.47 10.60
C SER A 92 -1.67 17.42 11.39
N GLN A 93 -1.35 17.29 12.68
CA GLN A 93 -2.02 16.34 13.55
C GLN A 93 -3.54 16.61 13.60
N GLU A 94 -3.95 17.87 13.65
CA GLU A 94 -5.36 18.26 13.70
C GLU A 94 -6.14 17.82 12.45
N PHE A 95 -5.49 17.89 11.28
CA PHE A 95 -6.09 17.39 10.05
C PHE A 95 -6.21 15.87 10.05
N VAL A 96 -5.16 15.16 10.51
CA VAL A 96 -5.18 13.71 10.63
C VAL A 96 -6.28 13.25 11.58
N ASP A 97 -6.42 13.89 12.75
CA ASP A 97 -7.46 13.59 13.72
C ASP A 97 -8.86 13.82 13.13
N THR A 98 -9.02 14.88 12.34
CA THR A 98 -10.27 15.15 11.60
C THR A 98 -10.60 14.03 10.61
N VAL A 99 -9.60 13.52 9.88
CA VAL A 99 -9.78 12.40 8.94
C VAL A 99 -10.11 11.11 9.70
N ILE A 100 -9.41 10.81 10.80
CA ILE A 100 -9.68 9.64 11.65
C ILE A 100 -11.13 9.69 12.17
N ALA A 101 -11.58 10.85 12.67
CA ALA A 101 -12.94 11.00 13.17
C ALA A 101 -14.01 10.78 12.08
N LYS A 102 -13.74 11.20 10.84
CA LYS A 102 -14.67 11.07 9.70
C LYS A 102 -14.68 9.66 9.10
N THR A 103 -13.54 8.99 9.06
CA THR A 103 -13.36 7.72 8.35
C THR A 103 -13.41 6.51 9.28
N ARG A 104 -13.25 6.71 10.59
CA ARG A 104 -13.28 5.68 11.65
C ARG A 104 -12.42 4.47 11.28
N PRO A 105 -11.12 4.68 11.01
CA PRO A 105 -10.24 3.61 10.59
C PRO A 105 -10.07 2.56 11.69
N LYS A 106 -9.89 1.32 11.26
CA LYS A 106 -9.53 0.20 12.13
C LYS A 106 -8.01 0.09 12.32
N LEU A 107 -7.25 0.69 11.40
CA LEU A 107 -5.78 0.75 11.42
C LEU A 107 -5.28 2.09 10.90
#